data_AF-A0AAX1TZQ8-F1
#
_entry.id   AF-A0AAX1TZQ8-F1
#
_cell.length_a   1.000
_cell.length_b   1.000
_cell.length_c   1.000
_cell.angle_alpha   90.00
_cell.angle_beta   90.00
_cell.angle_gamma   90.00
#
_symmetry.space_group_name_H-M   'P 1'
#
loop_
_entity.id
_entity.type
_entity.pdbx_description
1 polymer ?
#
loop_
_entity_poly.entity_id
_entity_poly.type
_entity_poly.pdbx_seq_one_letter_code
_entity_poly.pdbx_strand_id
1 'polypeptide(L)'
;MACTTILVGKDASYDGSTIIARNEDSANGEFCPKRFIVVKPDEQPRHYKSVLSHVEVDLPGEPLQYTAVPNADLKEGIWGEAGVNEANVAMSATETLTTNERVLGADPFVELTPAKGKESEDGYEPEVPGGIGEEDFLTLVLPYVKTAREGVARLGALLEQYGTYEMNGVAFSDVDEIWWLETVGGHHWIAKRVPDEAYVTMPNQLGIDEFDLDDALGNQEEHMCSADLGEFIERNHLDLAVENVTPFNPRDAFGSHSDSDHVYNTPRAWYMQRFLNPYDEQWDGQDADHQPTSDDIPWARQPDRKITIEDVKYVLSSHYQGTPYDPYGKLGDQHSRHMFRPIGINRQSQLSVMQIRPYRPQVNRAVQWIAYGSNPFNTLVPFFPNVDSTPKYLEDTTTRVTSENFYWENRIIAALCDASFADTANAVERYQEKTGGMGHRMVAATDEQIDRLVEGVVDEFDAEDEIGDVQPMEPDEIIEAVRNGEAREVLAAANETMAAQLKEETDKLLDSVLYTTSMNMKNGFHMSDF
;
A
#
# COMPACT_ATOMS: atom_id res chain seq x y z
N MET A 1 1.08 -3.52 12.19
CA MET A 1 1.73 -2.20 12.07
C MET A 1 0.67 -1.11 11.92
N ALA A 2 0.97 0.09 11.42
CA ALA A 2 -0.09 1.04 11.11
C ALA A 2 0.19 1.74 9.79
N CYS A 3 -0.75 1.71 8.86
CA CYS A 3 -0.57 2.04 7.46
C CYS A 3 -1.67 3.00 7.00
N THR A 4 -1.68 3.44 5.75
CA THR A 4 -2.86 4.06 5.13
C THR A 4 -2.89 3.70 3.66
N THR A 5 -4.04 3.24 3.20
CA THR A 5 -4.24 2.72 1.86
C THR A 5 -5.28 3.56 1.11
N ILE A 6 -5.04 3.77 -0.19
CA ILE A 6 -6.02 4.29 -1.13
C ILE A 6 -6.02 3.42 -2.39
N LEU A 7 -7.22 3.10 -2.87
CA LEU A 7 -7.44 2.34 -4.10
C LEU A 7 -8.24 3.20 -5.06
N VAL A 8 -7.92 3.19 -6.36
CA VAL A 8 -8.59 4.03 -7.36
C VAL A 8 -8.94 3.15 -8.55
N GLY A 9 -10.25 2.97 -8.79
CA GLY A 9 -10.77 2.25 -9.93
C GLY A 9 -10.42 2.92 -11.26
N LYS A 10 -10.45 2.14 -12.34
CA LYS A 10 -10.06 2.60 -13.69
C LYS A 10 -10.87 3.78 -14.20
N ASP A 11 -12.16 3.84 -13.87
CA ASP A 11 -13.05 4.96 -14.21
C ASP A 11 -12.96 6.12 -13.20
N ALA A 12 -12.26 5.99 -12.09
CA ALA A 12 -11.89 7.07 -11.19
C ALA A 12 -10.52 7.69 -11.52
N SER A 13 -9.61 6.94 -12.14
CA SER A 13 -8.26 7.42 -12.46
C SER A 13 -8.21 8.32 -13.69
N TYR A 14 -7.18 9.18 -13.75
CA TYR A 14 -6.99 10.18 -14.80
C TYR A 14 -6.65 9.62 -16.19
N ASP A 15 -6.20 8.38 -16.27
CA ASP A 15 -5.70 7.75 -17.50
C ASP A 15 -6.31 6.37 -17.76
N GLY A 16 -7.30 5.93 -16.96
CA GLY A 16 -7.91 4.61 -17.11
C GLY A 16 -7.15 3.49 -16.40
N SER A 17 -6.05 3.79 -15.71
CA SER A 17 -5.33 2.76 -14.92
C SER A 17 -6.09 2.36 -13.66
N THR A 18 -5.93 1.10 -13.26
CA THR A 18 -6.15 0.69 -11.87
C THR A 18 -4.95 1.13 -11.03
N ILE A 19 -5.20 1.69 -9.84
CA ILE A 19 -4.14 2.17 -8.94
C ILE A 19 -4.39 1.66 -7.53
N ILE A 20 -3.41 0.96 -6.96
CA ILE A 20 -3.39 0.61 -5.54
C ILE A 20 -2.18 1.24 -4.86
N ALA A 21 -2.38 1.87 -3.70
CA ALA A 21 -1.35 2.62 -3.02
C ALA A 21 -1.43 2.46 -1.50
N ARG A 22 -0.26 2.27 -0.86
CA ARG A 22 -0.18 2.14 0.61
C ARG A 22 1.08 2.80 1.16
N ASN A 23 0.88 3.61 2.21
CA ASN A 23 1.95 3.94 3.14
C ASN A 23 2.15 2.76 4.09
N GLU A 24 3.37 2.26 4.15
CA GLU A 24 3.77 1.35 5.19
C GLU A 24 4.49 2.11 6.30
N ASP A 25 3.92 2.11 7.51
CA ASP A 25 4.56 2.74 8.66
C ASP A 25 4.95 1.72 9.74
N SER A 26 6.22 1.81 10.16
CA SER A 26 6.79 1.04 11.25
C SER A 26 6.12 1.32 12.61
N ALA A 27 6.31 0.42 13.58
CA ALA A 27 5.83 0.62 14.95
C ALA A 27 6.40 1.91 15.60
N ASN A 28 5.69 2.45 16.58
CA ASN A 28 6.15 3.67 17.26
C ASN A 28 7.50 3.45 17.96
N GLY A 29 8.48 4.29 17.64
CA GLY A 29 9.83 4.23 18.21
C GLY A 29 10.80 3.29 17.47
N GLU A 30 10.35 2.63 16.42
CA GLU A 30 11.17 1.79 15.55
C GLU A 30 11.18 2.33 14.13
N PHE A 31 12.15 1.91 13.33
CA PHE A 31 12.22 2.17 11.89
C PHE A 31 12.55 0.86 11.19
N CYS A 32 11.86 0.59 10.07
CA CYS A 32 12.10 -0.59 9.24
C CYS A 32 12.71 -0.13 7.92
N PRO A 33 14.04 -0.14 7.75
CA PRO A 33 14.68 0.25 6.48
C PRO A 33 14.26 -0.69 5.36
N LYS A 34 13.90 -0.15 4.21
CA LYS A 34 13.31 -0.90 3.09
C LYS A 34 14.23 -0.98 1.89
N ARG A 35 14.14 -2.09 1.17
CA ARG A 35 14.83 -2.35 -0.09
C ARG A 35 13.78 -2.52 -1.18
N PHE A 36 14.07 -2.08 -2.39
CA PHE A 36 13.26 -2.40 -3.57
C PHE A 36 14.02 -3.44 -4.36
N ILE A 37 13.44 -4.64 -4.54
CA ILE A 37 14.10 -5.78 -5.16
C ILE A 37 13.21 -6.43 -6.22
N VAL A 38 13.83 -7.25 -7.06
CA VAL A 38 13.15 -8.30 -7.85
C VAL A 38 13.47 -9.64 -7.21
N VAL A 39 12.48 -10.52 -7.08
CA VAL A 39 12.63 -11.90 -6.65
C VAL A 39 12.41 -12.80 -7.85
N LYS A 40 13.46 -13.54 -8.24
CA LYS A 40 13.42 -14.46 -9.38
C LYS A 40 12.85 -15.82 -8.99
N PRO A 41 12.32 -16.60 -9.94
CA PRO A 41 11.74 -17.92 -9.66
C PRO A 41 12.70 -18.90 -8.95
N ASP A 42 14.00 -18.79 -9.19
CA ASP A 42 15.06 -19.60 -8.56
C ASP A 42 15.48 -19.08 -7.18
N GLU A 43 15.15 -17.85 -6.83
CA GLU A 43 15.36 -17.24 -5.51
C GLU A 43 14.18 -17.46 -4.56
N GLN A 44 12.99 -17.69 -5.11
CA GLN A 44 11.77 -17.94 -4.34
C GLN A 44 11.87 -19.25 -3.52
N PRO A 45 11.53 -19.26 -2.21
CA PRO A 45 11.53 -20.49 -1.42
C PRO A 45 10.53 -21.52 -1.97
N ARG A 46 10.88 -22.81 -1.82
CA ARG A 46 9.95 -23.94 -2.07
C ARG A 46 9.42 -24.56 -0.77
N HIS A 47 10.18 -24.41 0.30
CA HIS A 47 9.76 -24.66 1.67
C HIS A 47 9.94 -23.35 2.43
N TYR A 48 8.84 -22.66 2.67
CA TYR A 48 8.83 -21.39 3.39
C TYR A 48 8.67 -21.64 4.88
N LYS A 49 9.39 -20.85 5.69
CA LYS A 49 9.21 -20.79 7.14
C LYS A 49 9.22 -19.34 7.59
N SER A 50 8.15 -18.89 8.24
CA SER A 50 8.09 -17.54 8.81
C SER A 50 9.02 -17.41 10.02
N VAL A 51 9.47 -16.20 10.29
CA VAL A 51 10.29 -15.87 11.45
C VAL A 51 9.42 -15.64 12.69
N LEU A 52 8.27 -14.98 12.55
CA LEU A 52 7.44 -14.62 13.71
C LEU A 52 6.57 -15.76 14.24
N SER A 53 5.89 -16.47 13.35
CA SER A 53 4.95 -17.53 13.73
C SER A 53 5.51 -18.94 13.61
N HIS A 54 6.68 -19.09 13.00
CA HIS A 54 7.32 -20.36 12.67
C HIS A 54 6.46 -21.29 11.79
N VAL A 55 5.42 -20.74 11.12
CA VAL A 55 4.57 -21.50 10.21
C VAL A 55 5.40 -22.00 9.03
N GLU A 56 5.19 -23.25 8.64
CA GLU A 56 5.88 -23.87 7.50
C GLU A 56 4.89 -24.13 6.37
N VAL A 57 5.25 -23.69 5.16
CA VAL A 57 4.40 -23.77 3.97
C VAL A 57 5.19 -24.34 2.80
N ASP A 58 4.70 -25.45 2.23
CA ASP A 58 5.22 -26.01 0.99
C ASP A 58 4.63 -25.22 -0.20
N LEU A 59 5.51 -24.58 -0.97
CA LEU A 59 5.12 -23.67 -2.04
C LEU A 59 5.12 -24.36 -3.42
N PRO A 60 4.22 -23.96 -4.34
CA PRO A 60 4.20 -24.48 -5.70
C PRO A 60 5.55 -24.32 -6.42
N GLY A 61 5.84 -25.25 -7.34
CA GLY A 61 7.15 -25.35 -8.02
C GLY A 61 7.44 -24.26 -9.07
N GLU A 62 6.41 -23.57 -9.55
CA GLU A 62 6.44 -22.65 -10.70
C GLU A 62 6.05 -21.20 -10.31
N PRO A 63 6.79 -20.53 -9.41
CA PRO A 63 6.54 -19.13 -9.09
C PRO A 63 6.91 -18.21 -10.26
N LEU A 64 6.14 -17.13 -10.40
CA LEU A 64 6.43 -16.00 -11.27
C LEU A 64 7.51 -15.10 -10.66
N GLN A 65 8.29 -14.42 -11.51
CA GLN A 65 9.13 -13.30 -11.05
C GLN A 65 8.24 -12.15 -10.59
N TYR A 66 8.66 -11.43 -9.55
CA TYR A 66 7.92 -10.29 -9.02
C TYR A 66 8.84 -9.27 -8.35
N THR A 67 8.42 -8.01 -8.29
CA THR A 67 9.06 -7.01 -7.42
C THR A 67 8.59 -7.14 -5.97
N ALA A 68 9.42 -6.73 -5.02
CA ALA A 68 9.05 -6.66 -3.60
C ALA A 68 9.72 -5.46 -2.92
N VAL A 69 9.17 -5.03 -1.78
CA VAL A 69 9.75 -3.97 -0.95
C VAL A 69 10.13 -4.48 0.46
N PRO A 70 11.04 -5.46 0.58
CA PRO A 70 11.32 -6.12 1.86
C PRO A 70 12.07 -5.26 2.88
N ASN A 71 12.03 -5.72 4.13
CA ASN A 71 12.91 -5.21 5.17
C ASN A 71 14.39 -5.45 4.82
N ALA A 72 15.24 -4.45 5.10
CA ALA A 72 16.69 -4.59 5.07
C ALA A 72 17.22 -5.36 6.28
N ASP A 73 16.50 -5.31 7.41
CA ASP A 73 16.76 -6.09 8.61
C ASP A 73 15.76 -7.26 8.69
N LEU A 74 16.25 -8.49 8.51
CA LEU A 74 15.41 -9.69 8.45
C LEU A 74 15.11 -10.28 9.84
N LYS A 75 15.35 -9.53 10.94
CA LYS A 75 15.08 -9.98 12.31
C LYS A 75 13.64 -10.44 12.56
N GLU A 76 12.70 -9.92 11.78
CA GLU A 76 11.27 -10.22 11.85
C GLU A 76 10.77 -10.90 10.58
N GLY A 77 11.68 -11.32 9.68
CA GLY A 77 11.31 -11.96 8.42
C GLY A 77 11.46 -11.10 7.17
N ILE A 78 10.84 -11.55 6.09
CA ILE A 78 10.98 -10.93 4.76
C ILE A 78 10.20 -9.63 4.66
N TRP A 79 8.92 -9.64 5.06
CA TRP A 79 8.00 -8.50 4.93
C TRP A 79 7.98 -7.94 3.52
N GLY A 80 7.45 -8.70 2.54
CA GLY A 80 7.54 -8.34 1.12
C GLY A 80 6.80 -7.06 0.73
N GLU A 81 5.80 -6.66 1.51
CA GLU A 81 4.99 -5.43 1.40
C GLU A 81 4.16 -5.25 0.13
N ALA A 82 4.82 -5.00 -1.00
CA ALA A 82 4.18 -4.57 -2.23
C ALA A 82 4.98 -4.98 -3.46
N GLY A 83 4.29 -5.36 -4.53
CA GLY A 83 4.95 -5.86 -5.73
C GLY A 83 4.03 -6.08 -6.92
N VAL A 84 4.63 -6.22 -8.10
CA VAL A 84 3.97 -6.62 -9.34
C VAL A 84 4.67 -7.86 -9.91
N ASN A 85 3.90 -8.85 -10.36
CA ASN A 85 4.42 -10.09 -10.94
C ASN A 85 4.42 -10.11 -12.48
N GLU A 86 4.94 -11.19 -13.08
CA GLU A 86 4.97 -11.40 -14.55
C GLU A 86 3.59 -11.53 -15.23
N ALA A 87 2.49 -11.60 -14.47
CA ALA A 87 1.14 -11.54 -15.02
C ALA A 87 0.55 -10.11 -14.94
N ASN A 88 1.37 -9.10 -14.61
CA ASN A 88 0.93 -7.73 -14.35
C ASN A 88 -0.11 -7.62 -13.22
N VAL A 89 -0.11 -8.57 -12.27
CA VAL A 89 -0.89 -8.47 -11.03
C VAL A 89 -0.07 -7.72 -9.99
N ALA A 90 -0.66 -6.69 -9.40
CA ALA A 90 -0.15 -5.95 -8.27
C ALA A 90 -0.77 -6.44 -6.95
N MET A 91 0.03 -6.47 -5.89
CA MET A 91 -0.43 -6.80 -4.53
C MET A 91 0.20 -5.84 -3.52
N SER A 92 -0.57 -5.42 -2.52
CA SER A 92 -0.09 -4.69 -1.35
C SER A 92 -0.62 -5.35 -0.07
N ALA A 93 0.28 -5.83 0.78
CA ALA A 93 0.00 -6.49 2.05
C ALA A 93 0.94 -5.95 3.15
N THR A 94 0.45 -5.31 4.21
CA THR A 94 -0.97 -5.15 4.61
C THR A 94 -1.33 -3.77 5.15
N GLU A 95 -2.62 -3.52 5.24
CA GLU A 95 -3.19 -2.52 6.14
C GLU A 95 -3.65 -3.24 7.41
N THR A 96 -2.98 -3.07 8.55
CA THR A 96 -3.49 -3.64 9.80
C THR A 96 -4.84 -3.01 10.16
N LEU A 97 -5.88 -3.82 10.37
CA LEU A 97 -7.25 -3.36 10.62
C LEU A 97 -7.61 -3.47 12.10
N THR A 98 -8.91 -3.52 12.40
CA THR A 98 -9.47 -3.75 13.73
C THR A 98 -10.36 -4.99 13.73
N THR A 99 -10.64 -5.51 14.91
CA THR A 99 -11.60 -6.60 15.15
C THR A 99 -12.35 -6.35 16.46
N ASN A 100 -13.21 -7.28 16.88
CA ASN A 100 -13.91 -7.22 18.16
C ASN A 100 -13.93 -8.56 18.90
N GLU A 101 -14.30 -8.50 20.19
CA GLU A 101 -14.32 -9.64 21.10
C GLU A 101 -15.31 -10.74 20.71
N ARG A 102 -16.36 -10.43 19.94
CA ARG A 102 -17.34 -11.43 19.49
C ARG A 102 -16.73 -12.32 18.42
N VAL A 103 -16.07 -11.71 17.43
CA VAL A 103 -15.32 -12.43 16.40
C VAL A 103 -14.20 -13.25 17.03
N LEU A 104 -13.36 -12.66 17.87
CA LEU A 104 -12.26 -13.39 18.51
C LEU A 104 -12.71 -14.49 19.48
N GLY A 105 -13.90 -14.35 20.06
CA GLY A 105 -14.51 -15.41 20.87
C GLY A 105 -15.01 -16.60 20.04
N ALA A 106 -15.38 -16.36 18.79
CA ALA A 106 -15.89 -17.36 17.86
C ALA A 106 -14.78 -18.02 17.02
N ASP A 107 -13.80 -17.23 16.58
CA ASP A 107 -12.66 -17.63 15.77
C ASP A 107 -11.40 -16.85 16.21
N PRO A 108 -10.69 -17.32 17.26
CA PRO A 108 -9.52 -16.64 17.81
C PRO A 108 -8.33 -16.71 16.86
N PHE A 109 -7.42 -15.75 17.01
CA PHE A 109 -6.14 -15.74 16.31
C PHE A 109 -5.33 -17.03 16.52
N VAL A 110 -4.60 -17.43 15.48
CA VAL A 110 -3.69 -18.57 15.51
C VAL A 110 -2.30 -18.10 15.93
N GLU A 111 -2.11 -17.90 17.22
CA GLU A 111 -0.84 -17.41 17.79
C GLU A 111 0.19 -18.53 17.99
N LEU A 112 1.48 -18.19 17.85
CA LEU A 112 2.59 -19.06 18.22
C LEU A 112 2.50 -19.39 19.72
N THR A 113 2.48 -20.68 20.06
CA THR A 113 2.60 -21.14 21.46
C THR A 113 4.03 -21.60 21.74
N PRO A 114 4.81 -20.88 22.56
CA PRO A 114 6.20 -21.27 22.85
C PRO A 114 6.30 -22.62 23.56
N ALA A 115 7.37 -23.34 23.29
CA ALA A 115 7.68 -24.58 24.02
C ALA A 115 7.81 -24.33 25.54
N LYS A 116 7.37 -25.30 26.35
CA LYS A 116 7.52 -25.27 27.82
C LYS A 116 8.46 -26.36 28.29
N GLY A 117 9.41 -25.99 29.15
CA GLY A 117 10.45 -26.90 29.63
C GLY A 117 11.54 -27.15 28.58
N LYS A 118 12.37 -28.17 28.82
CA LYS A 118 13.38 -28.62 27.85
C LYS A 118 13.01 -30.00 27.36
N GLU A 119 13.33 -30.30 26.10
CA GLU A 119 13.02 -31.58 25.45
C GLU A 119 13.49 -32.82 26.25
N SER A 120 14.53 -32.68 27.07
CA SER A 120 15.06 -33.74 27.93
C SER A 120 14.46 -33.83 29.34
N GLU A 121 13.48 -32.99 29.69
CA GLU A 121 12.86 -32.90 31.02
C GLU A 121 11.42 -33.47 31.01
N ASP A 122 11.02 -34.18 32.07
CA ASP A 122 9.64 -34.66 32.24
C ASP A 122 8.68 -33.47 32.28
N GLY A 123 7.65 -33.47 31.42
CA GLY A 123 6.69 -32.37 31.30
C GLY A 123 7.02 -31.35 30.19
N TYR A 124 7.93 -31.68 29.28
CA TYR A 124 8.15 -30.90 28.06
C TYR A 124 6.89 -30.83 27.18
N GLU A 125 6.51 -29.61 26.80
CA GLU A 125 5.51 -29.33 25.77
C GLU A 125 6.22 -28.69 24.58
N PRO A 126 6.17 -29.28 23.37
CA PRO A 126 6.78 -28.68 22.20
C PRO A 126 6.08 -27.38 21.82
N GLU A 127 6.79 -26.54 21.08
CA GLU A 127 6.22 -25.36 20.45
C GLU A 127 5.13 -25.74 19.45
N VAL A 128 4.10 -24.90 19.33
CA VAL A 128 3.07 -25.00 18.28
C VAL A 128 3.15 -23.74 17.43
N PRO A 129 3.51 -23.84 16.14
CA PRO A 129 3.54 -22.70 15.22
C PRO A 129 2.20 -21.94 15.18
N GLY A 130 2.28 -20.63 14.97
CA GLY A 130 1.12 -19.79 14.70
C GLY A 130 0.70 -19.84 13.22
N GLY A 131 -0.23 -18.96 12.84
CA GLY A 131 -0.70 -18.79 11.48
C GLY A 131 0.18 -17.88 10.62
N ILE A 132 -0.31 -17.50 9.46
CA ILE A 132 0.35 -16.55 8.54
C ILE A 132 -0.01 -15.09 8.88
N GLY A 133 0.86 -14.13 8.57
CA GLY A 133 0.66 -12.70 8.81
C GLY A 133 1.29 -11.81 7.74
N GLU A 134 1.38 -10.51 8.02
CA GLU A 134 1.91 -9.50 7.10
C GLU A 134 3.33 -9.82 6.61
N GLU A 135 4.16 -10.46 7.44
CA GLU A 135 5.49 -10.98 7.07
C GLU A 135 5.45 -11.86 5.80
N ASP A 136 4.37 -12.64 5.65
CA ASP A 136 4.31 -13.81 4.79
C ASP A 136 3.53 -13.55 3.50
N PHE A 137 2.43 -12.78 3.58
CA PHE A 137 1.37 -12.75 2.56
C PHE A 137 1.86 -12.52 1.14
N LEU A 138 2.70 -11.49 0.92
CA LEU A 138 3.21 -11.21 -0.44
C LEU A 138 3.98 -12.41 -1.00
N THR A 139 4.86 -13.00 -0.19
CA THR A 139 5.71 -14.14 -0.57
C THR A 139 4.88 -15.38 -0.88
N LEU A 140 3.82 -15.62 -0.12
CA LEU A 140 2.97 -16.80 -0.26
C LEU A 140 1.93 -16.68 -1.39
N VAL A 141 1.58 -15.45 -1.81
CA VAL A 141 0.46 -15.20 -2.73
C VAL A 141 0.91 -14.71 -4.11
N LEU A 142 1.53 -13.53 -4.18
CA LEU A 142 1.81 -12.81 -5.43
C LEU A 142 2.51 -13.65 -6.52
N PRO A 143 3.48 -14.55 -6.21
CA PRO A 143 4.19 -15.31 -7.23
C PRO A 143 3.36 -16.42 -7.87
N TYR A 144 2.13 -16.66 -7.41
CA TYR A 144 1.34 -17.85 -7.76
C TYR A 144 -0.04 -17.53 -8.30
N VAL A 145 -0.29 -16.26 -8.65
CA VAL A 145 -1.58 -15.77 -9.14
C VAL A 145 -1.40 -15.00 -10.43
N LYS A 146 -2.41 -15.04 -11.29
CA LYS A 146 -2.38 -14.41 -12.61
C LYS A 146 -3.46 -13.36 -12.81
N THR A 147 -4.41 -13.24 -11.87
CA THR A 147 -5.39 -12.15 -11.78
C THR A 147 -5.53 -11.67 -10.33
N ALA A 148 -6.10 -10.48 -10.14
CA ALA A 148 -6.39 -9.93 -8.80
C ALA A 148 -7.34 -10.83 -8.01
N ARG A 149 -8.35 -11.36 -8.68
CA ARG A 149 -9.35 -12.29 -8.14
C ARG A 149 -8.73 -13.64 -7.71
N GLU A 150 -7.78 -14.17 -8.49
CA GLU A 150 -6.98 -15.33 -8.05
C GLU A 150 -6.14 -14.99 -6.80
N GLY A 151 -5.67 -13.76 -6.68
CA GLY A 151 -5.04 -13.20 -5.47
C GLY A 151 -5.92 -13.37 -4.23
N VAL A 152 -7.17 -12.92 -4.32
CA VAL A 152 -8.19 -13.05 -3.26
C VAL A 152 -8.42 -14.53 -2.92
N ALA A 153 -8.72 -15.36 -3.92
CA ALA A 153 -9.02 -16.78 -3.71
C ALA A 153 -7.85 -17.53 -3.05
N ARG A 154 -6.62 -17.23 -3.49
CA ARG A 154 -5.41 -17.86 -2.93
C ARG A 154 -5.18 -17.44 -1.49
N LEU A 155 -5.27 -16.15 -1.17
CA LEU A 155 -5.08 -15.70 0.21
C LEU A 155 -6.18 -16.25 1.12
N GLY A 156 -7.43 -16.25 0.67
CA GLY A 156 -8.55 -16.86 1.38
C GLY A 156 -8.30 -18.33 1.73
N ALA A 157 -7.88 -19.14 0.76
CA ALA A 157 -7.55 -20.55 0.99
C ALA A 157 -6.38 -20.74 1.97
N LEU A 158 -5.38 -19.87 1.93
CA LEU A 158 -4.25 -19.91 2.88
C LEU A 158 -4.70 -19.55 4.30
N LEU A 159 -5.59 -18.56 4.46
CA LEU A 159 -6.17 -18.19 5.75
C LEU A 159 -7.01 -19.34 6.33
N GLU A 160 -7.83 -19.99 5.51
CA GLU A 160 -8.62 -21.15 5.93
C GLU A 160 -7.72 -22.32 6.38
N GLN A 161 -6.59 -22.52 5.71
CA GLN A 161 -5.70 -23.64 5.97
C GLN A 161 -4.76 -23.42 7.16
N TYR A 162 -4.16 -22.24 7.26
CA TYR A 162 -3.09 -21.93 8.22
C TYR A 162 -3.54 -21.00 9.34
N GLY A 163 -4.67 -20.31 9.15
CA GLY A 163 -5.10 -19.22 10.00
C GLY A 163 -4.15 -18.02 9.99
N THR A 164 -4.47 -17.01 10.77
CA THR A 164 -3.66 -15.80 10.94
C THR A 164 -3.61 -15.37 12.40
N TYR A 165 -2.52 -14.70 12.77
CA TYR A 165 -2.34 -14.06 14.07
C TYR A 165 -2.63 -12.55 14.05
N GLU A 166 -3.17 -12.03 12.94
CA GLU A 166 -3.38 -10.60 12.73
C GLU A 166 -4.72 -10.29 12.03
N MET A 167 -5.19 -9.05 12.21
CA MET A 167 -6.30 -8.47 11.45
C MET A 167 -5.76 -7.57 10.34
N ASN A 168 -5.96 -7.93 9.08
CA ASN A 168 -5.28 -7.32 7.95
C ASN A 168 -6.20 -7.07 6.76
N GLY A 169 -5.91 -5.99 6.05
CA GLY A 169 -6.46 -5.63 4.76
C GLY A 169 -5.41 -5.82 3.66
N VAL A 170 -5.81 -6.36 2.52
CA VAL A 170 -4.92 -6.68 1.39
C VAL A 170 -5.54 -6.23 0.09
N ALA A 171 -4.77 -5.48 -0.70
CA ALA A 171 -5.17 -5.05 -2.03
C ALA A 171 -4.56 -5.95 -3.11
N PHE A 172 -5.37 -6.35 -4.07
CA PHE A 172 -4.95 -6.99 -5.32
C PHE A 172 -5.46 -6.16 -6.50
N SER A 173 -4.67 -6.05 -7.56
CA SER A 173 -5.08 -5.32 -8.76
C SER A 173 -4.47 -5.91 -10.01
N ASP A 174 -5.25 -5.99 -11.06
CA ASP A 174 -4.80 -6.20 -12.43
C ASP A 174 -5.36 -5.06 -13.30
N VAL A 175 -5.34 -5.21 -14.63
CA VAL A 175 -5.81 -4.16 -15.53
C VAL A 175 -7.32 -3.92 -15.42
N ASP A 176 -8.08 -4.93 -15.00
CA ASP A 176 -9.55 -4.93 -15.05
C ASP A 176 -10.18 -4.62 -13.69
N GLU A 177 -9.62 -5.20 -12.62
CA GLU A 177 -10.23 -5.20 -11.29
C GLU A 177 -9.23 -4.77 -10.21
N ILE A 178 -9.79 -4.15 -9.17
CA ILE A 178 -9.12 -4.01 -7.86
C ILE A 178 -9.99 -4.72 -6.83
N TRP A 179 -9.35 -5.53 -6.00
CA TRP A 179 -9.99 -6.24 -4.90
C TRP A 179 -9.39 -5.84 -3.56
N TRP A 180 -10.26 -5.64 -2.57
CA TRP A 180 -9.88 -5.42 -1.17
C TRP A 180 -10.35 -6.60 -0.32
N LEU A 181 -9.42 -7.35 0.26
CA LEU A 181 -9.68 -8.44 1.20
C LEU A 181 -9.45 -7.96 2.63
N GLU A 182 -10.34 -8.29 3.56
CA GLU A 182 -10.20 -8.09 5.00
C GLU A 182 -10.27 -9.45 5.73
N THR A 183 -9.29 -9.73 6.60
CA THR A 183 -9.34 -10.92 7.46
C THR A 183 -10.34 -10.72 8.60
N VAL A 184 -11.04 -11.80 8.97
CA VAL A 184 -12.07 -11.83 10.02
C VAL A 184 -11.73 -12.96 10.98
N GLY A 185 -11.21 -12.61 12.17
CA GLY A 185 -10.79 -13.60 13.16
C GLY A 185 -9.55 -14.39 12.74
N GLY A 186 -9.46 -15.63 13.17
CA GLY A 186 -8.33 -16.52 12.91
C GLY A 186 -8.29 -17.09 11.49
N HIS A 187 -9.43 -17.33 10.85
CA HIS A 187 -9.50 -18.11 9.60
C HIS A 187 -10.49 -17.56 8.57
N HIS A 188 -11.45 -16.73 8.98
CA HIS A 188 -12.46 -16.20 8.06
C HIS A 188 -11.93 -14.95 7.34
N TRP A 189 -12.56 -14.62 6.22
CA TRP A 189 -12.21 -13.47 5.40
C TRP A 189 -13.40 -13.03 4.55
N ILE A 190 -13.39 -11.75 4.19
CA ILE A 190 -14.30 -11.13 3.22
C ILE A 190 -13.48 -10.35 2.20
N ALA A 191 -13.98 -10.21 0.99
CA ALA A 191 -13.36 -9.36 -0.02
C ALA A 191 -14.42 -8.72 -0.90
N LYS A 192 -14.16 -7.47 -1.30
CA LYS A 192 -15.03 -6.66 -2.13
C LYS A 192 -14.24 -6.05 -3.29
N ARG A 193 -14.79 -6.14 -4.50
CA ARG A 193 -14.29 -5.44 -5.67
C ARG A 193 -14.50 -3.94 -5.49
N VAL A 194 -13.48 -3.15 -5.82
CA VAL A 194 -13.59 -1.69 -5.83
C VAL A 194 -14.36 -1.30 -7.09
N PRO A 195 -15.45 -0.51 -6.98
CA PRO A 195 -16.18 -0.04 -8.16
C PRO A 195 -15.25 0.76 -9.09
N ASP A 196 -15.39 0.60 -10.40
CA ASP A 196 -14.48 1.19 -11.38
C ASP A 196 -14.47 2.72 -11.29
N GLU A 197 -15.62 3.34 -11.04
CA GLU A 197 -15.81 4.78 -10.95
C GLU A 197 -15.47 5.37 -9.58
N ALA A 198 -15.05 4.54 -8.62
CA ALA A 198 -14.82 4.94 -7.23
C ALA A 198 -13.34 4.87 -6.81
N TYR A 199 -13.04 5.56 -5.72
CA TYR A 199 -11.87 5.32 -4.91
C TYR A 199 -12.28 4.82 -3.52
N VAL A 200 -11.37 4.12 -2.85
CA VAL A 200 -11.54 3.57 -1.51
C VAL A 200 -10.47 4.15 -0.58
N THR A 201 -10.86 4.51 0.63
CA THR A 201 -9.95 5.01 1.67
C THR A 201 -9.88 4.05 2.85
N MET A 202 -8.69 3.55 3.16
CA MET A 202 -8.50 2.52 4.18
C MET A 202 -7.45 2.96 5.22
N PRO A 203 -7.88 3.53 6.36
CA PRO A 203 -7.04 3.63 7.55
C PRO A 203 -6.95 2.26 8.28
N ASN A 204 -6.39 2.25 9.49
CA ASN A 204 -6.23 1.03 10.29
C ASN A 204 -7.52 0.60 11.02
N GLN A 205 -8.61 0.44 10.28
CA GLN A 205 -9.93 0.07 10.78
C GLN A 205 -10.62 -0.80 9.73
N LEU A 206 -11.34 -1.84 10.15
CA LEU A 206 -12.13 -2.67 9.22
C LEU A 206 -13.09 -1.76 8.45
N GLY A 207 -13.02 -1.82 7.12
CA GLY A 207 -13.51 -0.74 6.27
C GLY A 207 -14.70 -1.11 5.40
N ILE A 208 -14.95 -2.37 5.05
CA ILE A 208 -16.11 -2.69 4.20
C ILE A 208 -17.41 -2.41 4.98
N ASP A 209 -18.20 -1.44 4.51
CA ASP A 209 -19.44 -0.94 5.15
C ASP A 209 -20.74 -1.56 4.60
N GLU A 210 -20.67 -2.16 3.41
CA GLU A 210 -21.76 -2.89 2.77
C GLU A 210 -21.21 -4.15 2.11
N PHE A 211 -21.90 -5.28 2.33
CA PHE A 211 -21.51 -6.59 1.80
C PHE A 211 -22.74 -7.40 1.37
N ASP A 212 -22.75 -7.84 0.11
CA ASP A 212 -23.77 -8.74 -0.43
C ASP A 212 -23.37 -10.20 -0.20
N LEU A 213 -24.01 -10.85 0.78
CA LEU A 213 -23.77 -12.26 1.11
C LEU A 213 -24.27 -13.23 0.03
N ASP A 214 -25.33 -12.87 -0.71
CA ASP A 214 -25.87 -13.73 -1.77
C ASP A 214 -24.91 -13.76 -2.96
N ASP A 215 -24.30 -12.62 -3.30
CA ASP A 215 -23.23 -12.54 -4.29
C ASP A 215 -21.98 -13.29 -3.81
N ALA A 216 -21.50 -13.02 -2.59
CA ALA A 216 -20.28 -13.60 -2.04
C ALA A 216 -20.30 -15.13 -1.95
N LEU A 217 -21.46 -15.72 -1.64
CA LEU A 217 -21.66 -17.16 -1.56
C LEU A 217 -22.17 -17.78 -2.88
N GLY A 218 -22.45 -16.93 -3.88
CA GLY A 218 -23.07 -17.29 -5.15
C GLY A 218 -22.15 -17.05 -6.34
N ASN A 219 -22.43 -16.00 -7.12
CA ASN A 219 -21.73 -15.71 -8.37
C ASN A 219 -20.34 -15.10 -8.15
N GLN A 220 -20.12 -14.49 -6.98
CA GLN A 220 -18.90 -13.81 -6.61
C GLN A 220 -18.52 -12.70 -7.59
N GLU A 221 -19.47 -11.93 -8.09
CA GLU A 221 -19.20 -10.88 -9.08
C GLU A 221 -18.43 -9.72 -8.42
N GLU A 222 -18.94 -9.19 -7.31
CA GLU A 222 -18.41 -8.03 -6.60
C GLU A 222 -17.93 -8.37 -5.18
N HIS A 223 -18.32 -9.53 -4.64
CA HIS A 223 -17.99 -9.96 -3.29
C HIS A 223 -17.47 -11.40 -3.26
N MET A 224 -16.56 -11.71 -2.35
CA MET A 224 -16.06 -13.06 -2.09
C MET A 224 -15.87 -13.24 -0.58
N CYS A 225 -16.07 -14.45 -0.04
CA CYS A 225 -15.84 -14.70 1.38
C CYS A 225 -15.58 -16.17 1.69
N SER A 226 -15.27 -16.46 2.96
CA SER A 226 -15.26 -17.83 3.50
C SER A 226 -16.60 -18.54 3.26
N ALA A 227 -16.53 -19.79 2.82
CA ALA A 227 -17.71 -20.54 2.39
C ALA A 227 -18.77 -20.74 3.50
N ASP A 228 -18.38 -20.72 4.78
CA ASP A 228 -19.25 -20.85 5.94
C ASP A 228 -19.57 -19.53 6.64
N LEU A 229 -19.23 -18.37 6.05
CA LEU A 229 -19.42 -17.05 6.68
C LEU A 229 -20.87 -16.81 7.14
N GLY A 230 -21.85 -17.22 6.35
CA GLY A 230 -23.27 -17.10 6.73
C GLY A 230 -23.62 -17.89 7.99
N GLU A 231 -23.15 -19.14 8.11
CA GLU A 231 -23.33 -19.96 9.32
C GLU A 231 -22.56 -19.35 10.49
N PHE A 232 -21.33 -18.87 10.26
CA PHE A 232 -20.51 -18.22 11.27
C PHE A 232 -21.20 -16.99 11.87
N ILE A 233 -21.80 -16.13 11.04
CA ILE A 233 -22.56 -14.96 11.47
C ILE A 233 -23.78 -15.39 12.31
N GLU A 234 -24.60 -16.32 11.80
CA GLU A 234 -25.85 -16.73 12.46
C GLU A 234 -25.57 -17.41 13.81
N ARG A 235 -24.66 -18.38 13.81
CA ARG A 235 -24.33 -19.21 14.99
C ARG A 235 -23.74 -18.39 16.13
N ASN A 236 -23.02 -17.32 15.83
CA ASN A 236 -22.34 -16.49 16.81
C ASN A 236 -23.04 -15.15 17.07
N HIS A 237 -24.21 -14.92 16.47
CA HIS A 237 -25.01 -13.70 16.63
C HIS A 237 -24.22 -12.43 16.29
N LEU A 238 -23.49 -12.45 15.16
CA LEU A 238 -22.63 -11.35 14.76
C LEU A 238 -23.36 -10.26 13.98
N ASP A 239 -24.49 -10.57 13.34
CA ASP A 239 -25.34 -9.55 12.73
C ASP A 239 -26.04 -8.73 13.82
N LEU A 240 -25.73 -7.44 13.85
CA LEU A 240 -26.23 -6.49 14.85
C LEU A 240 -27.44 -5.68 14.36
N ALA A 241 -27.92 -5.93 13.14
CA ALA A 241 -29.05 -5.22 12.61
C ALA A 241 -30.33 -5.47 13.43
N VAL A 242 -31.08 -4.39 13.69
CA VAL A 242 -32.35 -4.45 14.45
C VAL A 242 -33.47 -5.11 13.64
N GLU A 243 -33.46 -4.90 12.33
CA GLU A 243 -34.31 -5.56 11.35
C GLU A 243 -33.40 -6.16 10.29
N ASN A 244 -33.80 -7.27 9.64
CA ASN A 244 -33.03 -7.84 8.55
C ASN A 244 -32.87 -6.78 7.45
N VAL A 245 -31.68 -6.19 7.37
CA VAL A 245 -31.28 -5.24 6.34
C VAL A 245 -30.32 -5.95 5.39
N THR A 246 -30.57 -5.77 4.11
CA THR A 246 -29.67 -6.15 3.02
C THR A 246 -29.31 -4.84 2.32
N PRO A 247 -28.03 -4.50 2.19
CA PRO A 247 -26.85 -5.34 2.45
C PRO A 247 -26.44 -5.44 3.93
N PHE A 248 -25.64 -6.47 4.25
CA PHE A 248 -25.03 -6.67 5.57
C PHE A 248 -23.91 -5.64 5.79
N ASN A 249 -23.69 -5.18 7.03
CA ASN A 249 -22.61 -4.25 7.38
C ASN A 249 -21.48 -4.95 8.16
N PRO A 250 -20.34 -5.28 7.50
CA PRO A 250 -19.21 -5.91 8.17
C PRO A 250 -18.54 -5.06 9.25
N ARG A 251 -18.56 -3.72 9.18
CA ARG A 251 -17.97 -2.86 10.22
C ARG A 251 -18.63 -3.08 11.58
N ASP A 252 -19.96 -3.17 11.57
CA ASP A 252 -20.74 -3.37 12.80
C ASP A 252 -20.54 -4.78 13.36
N ALA A 253 -20.50 -5.77 12.49
CA ALA A 253 -20.38 -7.17 12.88
C ALA A 253 -18.97 -7.54 13.32
N PHE A 254 -17.96 -7.14 12.56
CA PHE A 254 -16.58 -7.64 12.67
C PHE A 254 -15.56 -6.59 13.10
N GLY A 255 -15.84 -5.31 12.83
CA GLY A 255 -14.93 -4.19 13.06
C GLY A 255 -15.02 -3.59 14.47
N SER A 256 -14.58 -2.34 14.57
CA SER A 256 -14.57 -1.53 15.79
C SER A 256 -15.20 -0.15 15.56
N HIS A 257 -15.73 0.43 16.65
CA HIS A 257 -16.20 1.81 16.77
C HIS A 257 -15.71 2.38 18.12
N SER A 258 -14.40 2.49 18.27
CA SER A 258 -13.74 2.85 19.53
C SER A 258 -13.34 4.32 19.58
N ASP A 259 -13.17 4.87 20.79
CA ASP A 259 -12.58 6.21 20.98
C ASP A 259 -11.21 6.36 20.29
N SER A 260 -10.47 5.24 20.12
CA SER A 260 -9.20 5.23 19.40
C SER A 260 -9.39 5.41 17.89
N ASP A 261 -10.47 4.87 17.31
CA ASP A 261 -10.78 5.03 15.89
C ASP A 261 -10.98 6.51 15.55
N HIS A 262 -11.66 7.25 16.41
CA HIS A 262 -11.95 8.67 16.25
C HIS A 262 -10.72 9.58 16.32
N VAL A 263 -9.57 9.10 16.78
CA VAL A 263 -8.32 9.89 16.80
C VAL A 263 -7.23 9.32 15.90
N TYR A 264 -7.30 8.03 15.59
CA TYR A 264 -6.26 7.30 14.88
C TYR A 264 -6.66 6.95 13.46
N ASN A 265 -7.94 6.68 13.18
CA ASN A 265 -8.41 6.08 11.95
C ASN A 265 -9.32 7.01 11.16
N THR A 266 -10.53 7.26 11.66
CA THR A 266 -11.57 8.06 11.01
C THR A 266 -11.08 9.39 10.46
N PRO A 267 -10.23 10.17 11.17
CA PRO A 267 -9.77 11.46 10.66
C PRO A 267 -9.01 11.35 9.33
N ARG A 268 -8.28 10.25 9.12
CA ARG A 268 -7.51 10.01 7.90
C ARG A 268 -8.42 9.74 6.70
N ALA A 269 -9.43 8.89 6.87
CA ALA A 269 -10.44 8.66 5.83
C ALA A 269 -11.18 9.96 5.50
N TRP A 270 -11.63 10.68 6.53
CA TRP A 270 -12.28 12.00 6.39
C TRP A 270 -11.43 12.98 5.58
N TYR A 271 -10.13 13.12 5.87
CA TYR A 271 -9.30 14.08 5.15
C TYR A 271 -9.09 13.72 3.68
N MET A 272 -8.91 12.43 3.38
CA MET A 272 -8.77 11.97 1.99
C MET A 272 -10.04 12.28 1.19
N GLN A 273 -11.21 12.01 1.77
CA GLN A 273 -12.48 12.28 1.11
C GLN A 273 -12.77 13.78 1.00
N ARG A 274 -12.44 14.58 2.02
CA ARG A 274 -12.47 16.05 1.97
C ARG A 274 -11.65 16.62 0.82
N PHE A 275 -10.52 16.00 0.48
CA PHE A 275 -9.67 16.45 -0.61
C PHE A 275 -10.20 16.01 -1.99
N LEU A 276 -10.73 14.79 -2.12
CA LEU A 276 -11.16 14.21 -3.39
C LEU A 276 -12.62 14.53 -3.76
N ASN A 277 -13.42 14.96 -2.78
CA ASN A 277 -14.82 15.38 -2.95
C ASN A 277 -15.13 16.76 -2.34
N PRO A 278 -14.38 17.82 -2.69
CA PRO A 278 -14.53 19.13 -2.04
C PRO A 278 -15.89 19.82 -2.29
N TYR A 279 -16.68 19.37 -3.28
CA TYR A 279 -17.94 20.02 -3.67
C TYR A 279 -19.20 19.21 -3.31
N ASP A 280 -19.08 17.90 -3.10
CA ASP A 280 -20.21 17.02 -2.83
C ASP A 280 -20.76 17.15 -1.41
N GLU A 281 -19.94 17.62 -0.46
CA GLU A 281 -20.30 17.73 0.95
C GLU A 281 -19.85 19.03 1.60
N GLN A 282 -20.52 19.39 2.69
CA GLN A 282 -20.02 20.37 3.65
C GLN A 282 -19.04 19.69 4.60
N TRP A 283 -17.75 19.92 4.39
CA TRP A 283 -16.68 19.30 5.19
C TRP A 283 -16.30 20.05 6.46
N ASP A 284 -16.59 21.35 6.52
CA ASP A 284 -16.12 22.22 7.60
C ASP A 284 -17.31 22.92 8.28
N GLY A 285 -17.27 23.02 9.60
CA GLY A 285 -18.29 23.71 10.41
C GLY A 285 -19.11 22.77 11.30
N GLN A 286 -20.01 23.36 12.08
CA GLN A 286 -20.86 22.60 13.01
C GLN A 286 -21.88 21.71 12.30
N ASP A 287 -22.32 22.14 11.13
CA ASP A 287 -23.31 21.47 10.30
C ASP A 287 -22.64 20.69 9.15
N ALA A 288 -21.37 20.28 9.32
CA ALA A 288 -20.66 19.46 8.36
C ALA A 288 -21.34 18.08 8.23
N ASP A 289 -21.44 17.57 7.01
CA ASP A 289 -22.10 16.29 6.71
C ASP A 289 -21.32 15.14 7.37
N HIS A 290 -19.98 15.20 7.29
CA HIS A 290 -19.08 14.32 8.03
C HIS A 290 -18.00 15.10 8.78
N GLN A 291 -17.76 14.70 10.03
CA GLN A 291 -16.69 15.23 10.86
C GLN A 291 -15.52 14.25 10.92
N PRO A 292 -14.31 14.67 11.33
CA PRO A 292 -13.16 13.77 11.48
C PRO A 292 -13.40 12.57 12.42
N THR A 293 -14.44 12.61 13.24
CA THR A 293 -14.81 11.58 14.23
C THR A 293 -16.14 10.87 13.88
N SER A 294 -16.63 10.99 12.65
CA SER A 294 -17.86 10.33 12.18
C SER A 294 -17.69 8.82 12.02
N ASP A 295 -18.56 7.99 12.59
CA ASP A 295 -18.51 6.52 12.42
C ASP A 295 -18.93 6.05 11.01
N ASP A 296 -19.58 6.93 10.25
CA ASP A 296 -20.23 6.66 8.98
C ASP A 296 -19.48 7.23 7.76
N ILE A 297 -18.17 7.51 7.87
CA ILE A 297 -17.34 7.86 6.71
C ILE A 297 -17.42 6.71 5.68
N PRO A 298 -17.91 6.94 4.45
CA PRO A 298 -18.10 5.86 3.46
C PRO A 298 -16.80 5.13 3.13
N TRP A 299 -16.88 3.84 2.83
CA TRP A 299 -15.73 3.04 2.40
C TRP A 299 -15.20 3.49 1.02
N ALA A 300 -16.12 3.69 0.08
CA ALA A 300 -15.85 4.08 -1.30
C ALA A 300 -16.64 5.35 -1.68
N ARG A 301 -16.08 6.16 -2.57
CA ARG A 301 -16.76 7.30 -3.19
C ARG A 301 -16.34 7.48 -4.63
N GLN A 302 -17.25 7.98 -5.46
CA GLN A 302 -16.90 8.56 -6.75
C GLN A 302 -16.22 9.92 -6.51
N PRO A 303 -15.05 10.22 -7.08
CA PRO A 303 -14.38 11.50 -6.87
C PRO A 303 -14.99 12.62 -7.75
N ASP A 304 -14.91 13.89 -7.30
CA ASP A 304 -15.44 15.05 -8.04
C ASP A 304 -14.72 15.26 -9.39
N ARG A 305 -13.47 14.79 -9.47
CA ARG A 305 -12.66 14.76 -10.70
C ARG A 305 -11.80 13.51 -10.71
N LYS A 306 -11.33 13.12 -11.90
CA LYS A 306 -10.37 12.03 -12.05
C LYS A 306 -9.13 12.25 -11.16
N ILE A 307 -8.64 11.17 -10.56
CA ILE A 307 -7.54 11.16 -9.59
C ILE A 307 -6.22 10.89 -10.30
N THR A 308 -5.20 11.71 -10.02
CA THR A 308 -3.84 11.52 -10.55
C THR A 308 -2.89 10.84 -9.55
N ILE A 309 -1.71 10.42 -10.02
CA ILE A 309 -0.63 9.91 -9.15
C ILE A 309 -0.21 10.96 -8.11
N GLU A 310 -0.21 12.24 -8.49
CA GLU A 310 0.09 13.36 -7.59
C GLU A 310 -0.98 13.52 -6.50
N ASP A 311 -2.26 13.33 -6.83
CA ASP A 311 -3.34 13.35 -5.85
C ASP A 311 -3.18 12.23 -4.82
N VAL A 312 -2.87 11.00 -5.29
CA VAL A 312 -2.55 9.84 -4.44
C VAL A 312 -1.37 10.17 -3.52
N LYS A 313 -0.27 10.71 -4.06
CA LYS A 313 0.88 11.14 -3.25
C LYS A 313 0.49 12.22 -2.25
N TYR A 314 -0.32 13.20 -2.65
CA TYR A 314 -0.71 14.31 -1.80
C TYR A 314 -1.51 13.83 -0.58
N VAL A 315 -2.55 13.03 -0.80
CA VAL A 315 -3.38 12.52 0.30
C VAL A 315 -2.60 11.57 1.22
N LEU A 316 -1.72 10.73 0.66
CA LEU A 316 -0.83 9.87 1.43
C LEU A 316 0.34 10.64 2.10
N SER A 317 0.52 11.92 1.78
CA SER A 317 1.44 12.83 2.49
C SER A 317 0.72 13.75 3.47
N SER A 318 -0.59 13.58 3.64
CA SER A 318 -1.40 14.51 4.41
C SER A 318 -0.99 14.54 5.87
N HIS A 319 -0.92 15.75 6.39
CA HIS A 319 -0.88 16.05 7.80
C HIS A 319 -2.00 17.04 8.12
N TYR A 320 -3.17 16.88 7.50
CA TYR A 320 -4.36 17.71 7.70
C TYR A 320 -4.22 19.19 7.28
N GLN A 321 -3.46 19.44 6.21
CA GLN A 321 -3.21 20.79 5.69
C GLN A 321 -4.51 21.56 5.49
N GLY A 322 -4.51 22.85 5.87
CA GLY A 322 -5.68 23.71 5.72
C GLY A 322 -6.79 23.47 6.76
N THR A 323 -6.53 22.66 7.80
CA THR A 323 -7.46 22.44 8.91
C THR A 323 -6.85 22.87 10.26
N PRO A 324 -7.64 22.97 11.34
CA PRO A 324 -7.12 23.15 12.71
C PRO A 324 -6.29 21.98 13.25
N TYR A 325 -6.25 20.84 12.54
CA TYR A 325 -5.56 19.62 12.97
C TYR A 325 -4.14 19.50 12.41
N ASP A 326 -3.70 20.47 11.60
CA ASP A 326 -2.38 20.48 10.97
C ASP A 326 -1.24 20.70 11.99
N PRO A 327 -0.33 19.73 12.21
CA PRO A 327 0.78 19.89 13.14
C PRO A 327 1.80 20.93 12.69
N TYR A 328 1.79 21.39 11.44
CA TYR A 328 2.63 22.49 10.94
C TYR A 328 1.84 23.79 10.69
N GLY A 329 0.51 23.72 10.75
CA GLY A 329 -0.40 24.83 10.47
C GLY A 329 -0.53 25.86 11.60
N LYS A 330 -1.33 26.91 11.34
CA LYS A 330 -1.61 28.00 12.30
C LYS A 330 -3.09 28.17 12.64
N LEU A 331 -3.97 27.36 12.05
CA LEU A 331 -5.42 27.46 12.26
C LEU A 331 -5.84 26.89 13.62
N GLY A 332 -5.13 25.88 14.10
CA GLY A 332 -5.39 25.21 15.38
C GLY A 332 -4.55 25.72 16.55
N ASP A 333 -4.90 25.25 17.74
CA ASP A 333 -4.11 25.46 18.96
C ASP A 333 -3.17 24.27 19.24
N GLN A 334 -2.45 24.31 20.38
CA GLN A 334 -1.50 23.26 20.74
C GLN A 334 -2.18 21.87 20.89
N HIS A 335 -3.45 21.84 21.27
CA HIS A 335 -4.18 20.60 21.46
C HIS A 335 -4.71 20.07 20.12
N SER A 336 -5.41 20.90 19.34
CA SER A 336 -6.02 20.46 18.08
C SER A 336 -4.98 20.00 17.05
N ARG A 337 -3.82 20.66 16.99
CA ARG A 337 -2.71 20.33 16.07
C ARG A 337 -2.04 18.98 16.34
N HIS A 338 -2.32 18.36 17.48
CA HIS A 338 -1.79 17.04 17.86
C HIS A 338 -2.90 16.08 18.29
N MET A 339 -4.14 16.36 17.89
CA MET A 339 -5.30 15.56 18.25
C MET A 339 -5.36 14.26 17.45
N PHE A 340 -4.99 14.30 16.17
CA PHE A 340 -5.16 13.19 15.24
C PHE A 340 -3.83 12.67 14.70
N ARG A 341 -3.77 11.35 14.47
CA ARG A 341 -2.65 10.71 13.77
C ARG A 341 -2.65 11.19 12.30
N PRO A 342 -1.57 11.83 11.79
CA PRO A 342 -1.49 12.19 10.38
C PRO A 342 -1.29 10.96 9.49
N ILE A 343 -1.52 11.13 8.18
CA ILE A 343 -1.27 10.10 7.16
C ILE A 343 0.23 10.07 6.84
N GLY A 344 0.78 11.21 6.41
CA GLY A 344 2.21 11.43 6.29
C GLY A 344 2.83 11.58 7.68
N ILE A 345 3.66 10.63 8.09
CA ILE A 345 4.12 10.52 9.47
C ILE A 345 5.61 10.14 9.57
N ASN A 346 6.24 10.51 10.68
CA ASN A 346 7.68 10.33 10.93
C ASN A 346 8.16 8.86 10.84
N ARG A 347 7.30 7.90 11.15
CA ARG A 347 7.61 6.46 11.20
C ARG A 347 7.24 5.71 9.90
N GLN A 348 6.81 6.43 8.87
CA GLN A 348 6.64 5.86 7.55
C GLN A 348 7.97 5.28 7.05
N SER A 349 7.94 4.06 6.56
CA SER A 349 9.09 3.37 5.99
C SER A 349 9.14 3.57 4.48
N GLN A 350 8.03 3.29 3.80
CA GLN A 350 7.92 3.44 2.34
C GLN A 350 6.48 3.76 1.92
N LEU A 351 6.35 4.26 0.70
CA LEU A 351 5.10 4.32 -0.06
C LEU A 351 5.33 3.59 -1.38
N SER A 352 4.42 2.67 -1.70
CA SER A 352 4.33 2.04 -3.01
C SER A 352 2.98 2.38 -3.64
N VAL A 353 2.99 2.90 -4.87
CA VAL A 353 1.82 3.09 -5.73
C VAL A 353 2.01 2.20 -6.95
N MET A 354 1.17 1.19 -7.13
CA MET A 354 1.23 0.29 -8.27
C MET A 354 0.11 0.66 -9.23
N GLN A 355 0.49 0.96 -10.47
CA GLN A 355 -0.38 1.45 -11.52
C GLN A 355 -0.34 0.46 -12.70
N ILE A 356 -1.50 -0.08 -13.09
CA ILE A 356 -1.62 -0.98 -14.24
C ILE A 356 -2.33 -0.22 -15.38
N ARG A 357 -1.60 0.06 -16.46
CA ARG A 357 -2.02 1.01 -17.52
C ARG A 357 -2.63 0.27 -18.72
N PRO A 358 -3.97 0.29 -18.93
CA PRO A 358 -4.60 -0.50 -20.00
C PRO A 358 -4.13 -0.08 -21.40
N TYR A 359 -3.83 1.20 -21.58
CA TYR A 359 -3.41 1.80 -22.84
C TYR A 359 -1.94 1.55 -23.21
N ARG A 360 -1.25 0.61 -22.56
CA ARG A 360 0.16 0.24 -22.82
C ARG A 360 0.33 -1.26 -23.08
N PRO A 361 1.32 -1.63 -23.91
CA PRO A 361 1.71 -3.04 -24.10
C PRO A 361 2.01 -3.74 -22.77
N GLN A 362 1.78 -5.06 -22.70
CA GLN A 362 1.96 -5.87 -21.50
C GLN A 362 3.37 -5.73 -20.91
N VAL A 363 4.40 -5.63 -21.75
CA VAL A 363 5.81 -5.53 -21.35
C VAL A 363 6.14 -4.32 -20.47
N ASN A 364 5.43 -3.19 -20.63
CA ASN A 364 5.64 -1.96 -19.87
C ASN A 364 4.32 -1.45 -19.24
N ARG A 365 3.31 -2.30 -19.12
CA ARG A 365 1.99 -1.93 -18.61
C ARG A 365 2.04 -1.42 -17.18
N ALA A 366 2.72 -2.16 -16.31
CA ALA A 366 2.84 -1.82 -14.91
C ALA A 366 3.90 -0.74 -14.65
N VAL A 367 3.61 0.18 -13.73
CA VAL A 367 4.56 1.12 -13.13
C VAL A 367 4.41 1.06 -11.61
N GLN A 368 5.52 0.85 -10.90
CA GLN A 368 5.57 0.90 -9.44
C GLN A 368 6.26 2.19 -9.03
N TRP A 369 5.48 3.15 -8.52
CA TRP A 369 6.01 4.38 -7.97
C TRP A 369 6.40 4.19 -6.51
N ILE A 370 7.60 4.64 -6.14
CA ILE A 370 8.18 4.38 -4.81
C ILE A 370 8.63 5.68 -4.16
N ALA A 371 8.39 5.81 -2.86
CA ALA A 371 9.00 6.80 -1.99
C ALA A 371 9.51 6.14 -0.70
N TYR A 372 10.59 6.65 -0.12
CA TYR A 372 11.09 6.19 1.18
C TYR A 372 11.05 7.28 2.24
N GLY A 373 10.84 6.88 3.49
CA GLY A 373 10.76 7.77 4.63
C GLY A 373 9.44 8.56 4.70
N SER A 374 9.46 9.66 5.47
CA SER A 374 8.26 10.46 5.77
C SER A 374 7.77 11.21 4.52
N ASN A 375 6.55 10.91 4.08
CA ASN A 375 5.98 11.45 2.85
C ASN A 375 5.93 12.98 2.70
N PRO A 376 5.70 13.78 3.75
CA PRO A 376 5.76 15.24 3.64
C PRO A 376 7.11 15.77 3.14
N PHE A 377 8.19 14.99 3.25
CA PHE A 377 9.57 15.44 2.99
C PHE A 377 10.32 14.67 1.90
N ASN A 378 9.69 13.65 1.31
CA ASN A 378 10.27 12.82 0.26
C ASN A 378 9.64 13.14 -1.11
N THR A 379 9.99 12.36 -2.13
CA THR A 379 9.34 12.39 -3.45
C THR A 379 8.91 11.00 -3.90
N LEU A 380 7.87 10.93 -4.74
CA LEU A 380 7.37 9.72 -5.36
C LEU A 380 7.92 9.63 -6.80
N VAL A 381 8.57 8.52 -7.13
CA VAL A 381 9.24 8.32 -8.43
C VAL A 381 8.87 6.99 -9.07
N PRO A 382 8.69 6.92 -10.41
CA PRO A 382 8.27 5.71 -11.11
C PRO A 382 9.44 4.77 -11.40
N PHE A 383 9.18 3.46 -11.27
CA PHE A 383 10.04 2.39 -11.78
C PHE A 383 9.19 1.33 -12.48
N PHE A 384 9.73 0.77 -13.56
CA PHE A 384 9.12 -0.36 -14.25
C PHE A 384 9.45 -1.67 -13.50
N PRO A 385 8.44 -2.48 -13.10
CA PRO A 385 8.68 -3.71 -12.35
C PRO A 385 9.10 -4.89 -13.23
N ASN A 386 8.81 -4.86 -14.54
CA ASN A 386 9.23 -5.91 -15.49
C ASN A 386 10.72 -5.78 -15.85
N VAL A 387 11.59 -6.08 -14.89
CA VAL A 387 13.06 -6.02 -14.98
C VAL A 387 13.68 -7.17 -14.20
N ASP A 388 14.95 -7.51 -14.47
CA ASP A 388 15.67 -8.60 -13.79
C ASP A 388 16.56 -8.14 -12.62
N SER A 389 16.60 -6.82 -12.38
CA SER A 389 17.32 -6.19 -11.26
C SER A 389 16.79 -4.77 -11.03
N THR A 390 16.96 -4.28 -9.82
CA THR A 390 16.56 -2.93 -9.37
C THR A 390 17.77 -2.03 -9.14
N PRO A 391 17.63 -0.70 -9.25
CA PRO A 391 18.75 0.21 -9.01
C PRO A 391 19.30 0.15 -7.59
N LYS A 392 20.63 0.10 -7.47
CA LYS A 392 21.34 -0.04 -6.19
C LYS A 392 21.00 1.05 -5.17
N TYR A 393 20.68 2.26 -5.64
CA TYR A 393 20.28 3.37 -4.77
C TYR A 393 18.98 3.10 -3.96
N LEU A 394 18.11 2.21 -4.46
CA LEU A 394 16.89 1.75 -3.76
C LEU A 394 17.01 0.32 -3.21
N GLU A 395 17.84 -0.53 -3.82
CA GLU A 395 18.00 -1.94 -3.46
C GLU A 395 18.95 -2.15 -2.27
N ASP A 396 20.03 -1.37 -2.15
CA ASP A 396 21.12 -1.59 -1.19
C ASP A 396 20.92 -0.79 0.12
N THR A 397 19.69 -0.69 0.60
CA THR A 397 19.44 -0.20 1.95
C THR A 397 20.05 -1.16 2.97
N THR A 398 20.83 -0.62 3.92
CA THR A 398 21.47 -1.39 5.00
C THR A 398 20.92 -0.97 6.35
N THR A 399 21.27 -1.66 7.43
CA THR A 399 20.93 -1.23 8.80
C THR A 399 21.73 -0.02 9.30
N ARG A 400 22.76 0.41 8.55
CA ARG A 400 23.60 1.57 8.88
C ARG A 400 23.07 2.83 8.21
N VAL A 401 22.82 3.87 9.01
CA VAL A 401 22.49 5.22 8.54
C VAL A 401 23.58 5.77 7.60
N THR A 402 23.18 6.29 6.44
CA THR A 402 24.07 6.84 5.42
C THR A 402 23.30 7.76 4.46
N SER A 403 23.99 8.63 3.71
CA SER A 403 23.40 9.38 2.59
C SER A 403 23.59 8.69 1.24
N GLU A 404 24.12 7.46 1.21
CA GLU A 404 24.44 6.75 -0.04
C GLU A 404 23.26 5.95 -0.61
N ASN A 405 22.16 5.80 0.13
CA ASN A 405 20.93 5.15 -0.35
C ASN A 405 19.71 6.01 -0.06
N PHE A 406 18.67 5.79 -0.86
CA PHE A 406 17.48 6.63 -0.88
C PHE A 406 16.74 6.62 0.46
N TYR A 407 16.70 5.48 1.17
CA TYR A 407 15.95 5.36 2.42
C TYR A 407 16.52 6.26 3.52
N TRP A 408 17.81 6.10 3.82
CA TRP A 408 18.42 6.84 4.92
C TRP A 408 18.60 8.31 4.59
N GLU A 409 18.88 8.65 3.33
CA GLU A 409 19.02 10.04 2.92
C GLU A 409 17.71 10.82 3.12
N ASN A 410 16.57 10.26 2.67
CA ASN A 410 15.25 10.86 2.93
C ASN A 410 14.94 10.94 4.42
N ARG A 411 15.37 9.96 5.23
CA ARG A 411 15.16 10.02 6.69
C ARG A 411 15.96 11.15 7.35
N ILE A 412 17.18 11.40 6.89
CA ILE A 412 18.00 12.54 7.33
C ILE A 412 17.33 13.86 6.93
N ILE A 413 16.92 13.98 5.66
CA ILE A 413 16.21 15.15 5.13
C ILE A 413 14.95 15.44 5.95
N ALA A 414 14.12 14.42 6.18
CA ALA A 414 12.87 14.55 6.92
C ALA A 414 13.09 15.05 8.35
N ALA A 415 14.10 14.52 9.06
CA ALA A 415 14.41 14.95 10.43
C ALA A 415 14.87 16.42 10.49
N LEU A 416 15.60 16.90 9.49
CA LEU A 416 16.03 18.29 9.39
C LEU A 416 14.85 19.21 9.00
N CYS A 417 14.04 18.78 8.03
CA CYS A 417 12.90 19.56 7.55
C CYS A 417 11.80 19.68 8.61
N ASP A 418 11.45 18.60 9.33
CA ASP A 418 10.44 18.61 10.39
C ASP A 418 10.73 19.71 11.45
N ALA A 419 11.98 19.78 11.90
CA ALA A 419 12.42 20.77 12.88
C ALA A 419 12.39 22.22 12.36
N SER A 420 12.39 22.42 11.03
CA SER A 420 12.46 23.73 10.36
C SER A 420 11.47 23.81 9.19
N PHE A 421 10.24 23.32 9.40
CA PHE A 421 9.27 23.08 8.33
C PHE A 421 9.04 24.33 7.47
N ALA A 422 8.73 25.47 8.10
CA ALA A 422 8.43 26.71 7.38
C ALA A 422 9.61 27.23 6.53
N ASP A 423 10.84 27.00 6.98
CA ASP A 423 12.05 27.48 6.30
C ASP A 423 12.49 26.54 5.16
N THR A 424 12.07 25.28 5.21
CA THR A 424 12.52 24.22 4.29
C THR A 424 11.44 23.73 3.32
N ALA A 425 10.16 23.98 3.59
CA ALA A 425 9.03 23.52 2.78
C ALA A 425 9.19 23.85 1.29
N ASN A 426 9.55 25.10 0.96
CA ASN A 426 9.77 25.51 -0.43
C ASN A 426 10.88 24.72 -1.15
N ALA A 427 11.90 24.23 -0.43
CA ALA A 427 12.95 23.41 -1.03
C ALA A 427 12.45 22.00 -1.33
N VAL A 428 11.66 21.44 -0.41
CA VAL A 428 11.00 20.13 -0.57
C VAL A 428 9.99 20.17 -1.72
N GLU A 429 9.13 21.19 -1.79
CA GLU A 429 8.13 21.34 -2.87
C GLU A 429 8.79 21.40 -4.26
N ARG A 430 9.85 22.20 -4.41
CA ARG A 430 10.61 22.27 -5.68
C ARG A 430 11.27 20.94 -6.03
N TYR A 431 11.77 20.21 -5.03
CA TYR A 431 12.35 18.89 -5.23
C TYR A 431 11.28 17.89 -5.71
N GLN A 432 10.10 17.87 -5.08
CA GLN A 432 8.97 17.04 -5.47
C GLN A 432 8.50 17.34 -6.88
N GLU A 433 8.26 18.61 -7.23
CA GLU A 433 7.85 19.03 -8.57
C GLU A 433 8.87 18.61 -9.63
N LYS A 434 10.16 18.86 -9.36
CA LYS A 434 11.23 18.55 -10.30
C LYS A 434 11.37 17.03 -10.53
N THR A 435 11.43 16.25 -9.46
CA THR A 435 11.61 14.79 -9.56
C THR A 435 10.36 14.09 -10.08
N GLY A 436 9.16 14.56 -9.75
CA GLY A 436 7.91 14.10 -10.36
C GLY A 436 7.88 14.36 -11.86
N GLY A 437 8.24 15.58 -12.30
CA GLY A 437 8.36 15.91 -13.72
C GLY A 437 9.42 15.09 -14.46
N MET A 438 10.55 14.80 -13.80
CA MET A 438 11.57 13.88 -14.34
C MET A 438 11.02 12.45 -14.48
N GLY A 439 10.28 11.96 -13.49
CA GLY A 439 9.64 10.65 -13.51
C GLY A 439 8.67 10.48 -14.68
N HIS A 440 7.72 11.41 -14.84
CA HIS A 440 6.79 11.41 -15.97
C HIS A 440 7.50 11.43 -17.33
N ARG A 441 8.55 12.26 -17.45
CA ARG A 441 9.34 12.32 -18.68
C ARG A 441 10.07 11.00 -18.95
N MET A 442 10.60 10.34 -17.92
CA MET A 442 11.26 9.05 -18.06
C MET A 442 10.27 7.99 -18.52
N VAL A 443 9.09 7.91 -17.92
CA VAL A 443 8.03 6.97 -18.31
C VAL A 443 7.65 7.18 -19.77
N ALA A 444 7.31 8.42 -20.16
CA ALA A 444 6.91 8.72 -21.54
C ALA A 444 7.99 8.42 -22.58
N ALA A 445 9.26 8.74 -22.29
CA ALA A 445 10.38 8.47 -23.21
C ALA A 445 10.72 6.97 -23.31
N THR A 446 10.46 6.21 -22.26
CA THR A 446 10.66 4.75 -22.25
C THR A 446 9.53 4.06 -22.98
N ASP A 447 8.30 4.52 -22.75
CA ASP A 447 7.11 4.10 -23.47
C ASP A 447 7.28 4.25 -25.00
N GLU A 448 7.82 5.37 -25.49
CA GLU A 448 8.10 5.57 -26.92
C GLU A 448 9.20 4.62 -27.46
N GLN A 449 10.15 4.21 -26.63
CA GLN A 449 11.17 3.23 -27.02
C GLN A 449 10.58 1.83 -27.11
N ILE A 450 9.72 1.46 -26.16
CA ILE A 450 9.01 0.18 -26.19
C ILE A 450 8.07 0.10 -27.40
N ASP A 451 7.34 1.16 -27.73
CA ASP A 451 6.43 1.16 -28.90
C ASP A 451 7.16 0.87 -30.22
N ARG A 452 8.43 1.31 -30.33
CA ARG A 452 9.31 0.99 -31.47
C ARG A 452 9.86 -0.43 -31.45
N LEU A 453 9.95 -1.04 -30.27
CA LEU A 453 10.46 -2.40 -30.08
C LEU A 453 9.36 -3.44 -30.35
N VAL A 454 8.12 -3.16 -29.95
CA VAL A 454 6.98 -4.07 -30.09
C VAL A 454 6.08 -3.74 -31.30
N GLU A 455 6.66 -3.16 -32.37
CA GLU A 455 5.94 -2.75 -33.59
C GLU A 455 4.95 -3.83 -34.08
N GLY A 456 3.69 -3.42 -34.30
CA GLY A 456 2.57 -4.31 -34.70
C GLY A 456 1.54 -4.61 -33.60
N VAL A 457 1.77 -4.18 -32.35
CA VAL A 457 0.82 -4.27 -31.23
C VAL A 457 -0.09 -3.03 -31.13
N VAL A 458 0.30 -1.91 -31.74
CA VAL A 458 -0.34 -0.58 -31.57
C VAL A 458 -1.33 -0.23 -32.69
N ASP A 459 -1.75 -1.21 -33.50
CA ASP A 459 -2.68 -0.95 -34.61
C ASP A 459 -4.13 -0.95 -34.13
N GLU A 460 -4.72 0.25 -34.24
CA GLU A 460 -6.12 0.65 -34.06
C GLU A 460 -6.62 0.72 -32.60
N PHE A 461 -6.67 1.96 -32.10
CA PHE A 461 -7.61 2.39 -31.06
C PHE A 461 -9.02 2.00 -31.57
N ASP A 462 -9.51 0.83 -31.18
CA ASP A 462 -10.85 0.40 -31.56
C ASP A 462 -11.84 1.22 -30.74
N ALA A 463 -12.69 2.00 -31.42
CA ALA A 463 -13.68 2.84 -30.75
C ALA A 463 -14.77 2.00 -30.05
N GLU A 464 -14.79 0.68 -30.27
CA GLU A 464 -15.66 -0.28 -29.58
C GLU A 464 -15.00 -0.94 -28.35
N ASP A 465 -13.71 -0.68 -28.06
CA ASP A 465 -13.06 -1.17 -26.84
C ASP A 465 -13.45 -0.31 -25.62
N GLU A 466 -14.46 -0.78 -24.88
CA GLU A 466 -14.97 -0.12 -23.67
C GLU A 466 -13.95 -0.09 -22.51
N ILE A 467 -12.90 -0.93 -22.54
CA ILE A 467 -11.88 -1.06 -21.48
C ILE A 467 -10.64 -0.20 -21.79
N GLY A 468 -10.37 0.05 -23.07
CA GLY A 468 -9.17 0.76 -23.52
C GLY A 468 -7.89 -0.05 -23.34
N ASP A 469 -8.00 -1.38 -23.27
CA ASP A 469 -6.87 -2.31 -23.23
C ASP A 469 -6.32 -2.47 -24.65
N VAL A 470 -5.15 -1.89 -24.91
CA VAL A 470 -4.52 -1.93 -26.25
C VAL A 470 -3.86 -3.27 -26.59
N GLN A 471 -3.79 -4.20 -25.65
CA GLN A 471 -3.18 -5.52 -25.84
C GLN A 471 -3.82 -6.56 -24.90
N PRO A 472 -5.11 -6.89 -25.08
CA PRO A 472 -5.76 -7.91 -24.28
C PRO A 472 -5.12 -9.26 -24.59
N MET A 473 -4.75 -9.99 -23.55
CA MET A 473 -4.03 -11.26 -23.61
C MET A 473 -4.52 -12.17 -22.49
N GLU A 474 -4.58 -13.47 -22.75
CA GLU A 474 -4.79 -14.43 -21.68
C GLU A 474 -3.58 -14.41 -20.73
N PRO A 475 -3.74 -14.73 -19.44
CA PRO A 475 -2.65 -14.50 -18.48
C PRO A 475 -1.35 -15.28 -18.77
N ASP A 476 -1.43 -16.45 -19.39
CA ASP A 476 -0.24 -17.19 -19.84
C ASP A 476 0.49 -16.50 -21.00
N GLU A 477 -0.25 -15.84 -21.89
CA GLU A 477 0.31 -15.06 -23.00
C GLU A 477 0.94 -13.75 -22.48
N ILE A 478 0.36 -13.14 -21.44
CA ILE A 478 0.97 -12.00 -20.72
C ILE A 478 2.35 -12.40 -20.20
N ILE A 479 2.44 -13.53 -19.49
CA ILE A 479 3.70 -14.03 -18.91
C ILE A 479 4.76 -14.27 -20.01
N GLU A 480 4.35 -14.84 -21.15
CA GLU A 480 5.26 -15.01 -22.30
C GLU A 480 5.71 -13.66 -22.87
N ALA A 481 4.79 -12.70 -23.03
CA ALA A 481 5.08 -11.38 -23.59
C ALA A 481 6.04 -10.57 -22.70
N VAL A 482 5.81 -10.53 -21.38
CA VAL A 482 6.65 -9.76 -20.45
C VAL A 482 8.08 -10.33 -20.33
N ARG A 483 8.29 -11.60 -20.67
CA ARG A 483 9.61 -12.27 -20.71
C ARG A 483 10.41 -11.93 -21.98
N ASN A 484 10.20 -10.74 -22.53
CA ASN A 484 11.00 -10.18 -23.61
C ASN A 484 12.29 -9.55 -23.05
N GLY A 485 13.44 -10.19 -23.30
CA GLY A 485 14.74 -9.72 -22.79
C GLY A 485 15.14 -8.33 -23.27
N GLU A 486 14.86 -7.96 -24.53
CA GLU A 486 15.19 -6.63 -25.06
C GLU A 486 14.32 -5.55 -24.40
N ALA A 487 13.04 -5.83 -24.16
CA ALA A 487 12.16 -4.93 -23.42
C ALA A 487 12.67 -4.74 -21.99
N ARG A 488 13.00 -5.83 -21.27
CA ARG A 488 13.55 -5.76 -19.90
C ARG A 488 14.85 -4.94 -19.83
N GLU A 489 15.72 -5.05 -20.83
CA GLU A 489 16.94 -4.23 -20.90
C GLU A 489 16.64 -2.73 -21.04
N VAL A 490 15.68 -2.35 -21.89
CA VAL A 490 15.23 -0.95 -22.04
C VAL A 490 14.63 -0.42 -20.73
N LEU A 491 13.75 -1.18 -20.10
CA LEU A 491 13.11 -0.81 -18.83
C LEU A 491 14.12 -0.70 -17.69
N ALA A 492 15.09 -1.62 -17.61
CA ALA A 492 16.15 -1.58 -16.61
C ALA A 492 17.05 -0.35 -16.80
N ALA A 493 17.43 -0.01 -18.05
CA ALA A 493 18.22 1.18 -18.34
C ALA A 493 17.48 2.48 -17.97
N ALA A 494 16.16 2.52 -18.16
CA ALA A 494 15.32 3.65 -17.75
C ALA A 494 15.29 3.79 -16.21
N ASN A 495 15.09 2.67 -15.49
CA ASN A 495 15.13 2.64 -14.03
C ASN A 495 16.48 3.12 -13.46
N GLU A 496 17.60 2.65 -14.02
CA GLU A 496 18.95 3.09 -13.61
C GLU A 496 19.17 4.58 -13.86
N THR A 497 18.73 5.08 -15.02
CA THR A 497 18.82 6.51 -15.34
C THR A 497 18.00 7.35 -14.37
N MET A 498 16.77 6.92 -14.06
CA MET A 498 15.92 7.60 -13.08
C MET A 498 16.55 7.61 -11.70
N ALA A 499 17.06 6.48 -11.22
CA ALA A 499 17.70 6.36 -9.91
C ALA A 499 18.96 7.23 -9.80
N ALA A 500 19.78 7.31 -10.85
CA ALA A 500 20.97 8.16 -10.86
C ALA A 500 20.61 9.65 -10.77
N GLN A 501 19.61 10.10 -11.53
CA GLN A 501 19.16 11.49 -11.48
C GLN A 501 18.44 11.81 -10.16
N LEU A 502 17.67 10.86 -9.63
CA LEU A 502 17.03 10.98 -8.33
C LEU A 502 18.06 11.17 -7.22
N LYS A 503 19.14 10.37 -7.22
CA LYS A 503 20.22 10.53 -6.25
C LYS A 503 20.81 11.93 -6.31
N GLU A 504 21.12 12.44 -7.51
CA GLU A 504 21.67 13.79 -7.67
C GLU A 504 20.74 14.88 -7.10
N GLU A 505 19.44 14.76 -7.32
CA GLU A 505 18.47 15.73 -6.79
C GLU A 505 18.21 15.58 -5.29
N THR A 506 18.29 14.36 -4.76
CA THR A 506 18.18 14.09 -3.32
C THR A 506 19.40 14.68 -2.59
N ASP A 507 20.61 14.49 -3.13
CA ASP A 507 21.85 15.05 -2.59
C ASP A 507 21.76 16.60 -2.54
N LYS A 508 21.19 17.23 -3.58
CA LYS A 508 20.97 18.70 -3.63
C LYS A 508 19.95 19.17 -2.59
N LEU A 509 18.89 18.40 -2.36
CA LEU A 509 17.92 18.72 -1.32
C LEU A 509 18.57 18.62 0.06
N LEU A 510 19.33 17.54 0.33
CA LEU A 510 20.05 17.37 1.58
C LEU A 510 21.03 18.53 1.83
N ASP A 511 21.82 18.92 0.84
CA ASP A 511 22.74 20.07 0.93
C ASP A 511 21.98 21.37 1.30
N SER A 512 20.89 21.66 0.59
CA SER A 512 20.08 22.87 0.80
C SER A 512 19.43 22.93 2.19
N VAL A 513 18.87 21.80 2.63
CA VAL A 513 18.20 21.66 3.92
C VAL A 513 19.22 21.72 5.06
N LEU A 514 20.34 21.01 4.93
CA LEU A 514 21.43 21.03 5.92
C LEU A 514 21.98 22.46 6.06
N TYR A 515 22.19 23.17 4.96
CA TYR A 515 22.65 24.56 4.99
C TYR A 515 21.64 25.45 5.74
N THR A 516 20.36 25.40 5.36
CA THR A 516 19.30 26.22 5.96
C THR A 516 19.18 25.99 7.47
N THR A 517 19.12 24.71 7.88
CA THR A 517 19.01 24.34 9.30
C THR A 517 20.26 24.69 10.09
N SER A 518 21.46 24.58 9.49
CA SER A 518 22.73 24.96 10.12
C SER A 518 22.81 26.47 10.39
N MET A 519 22.33 27.29 9.46
CA MET A 519 22.30 28.76 9.64
C MET A 519 21.35 29.20 10.76
N ASN A 520 20.34 28.38 11.08
CA ASN A 520 19.37 28.64 12.14
C ASN A 520 19.75 28.01 13.50
N MET A 521 20.96 27.46 13.64
CA MET A 521 21.38 26.83 14.89
C MET A 521 21.40 27.84 16.05
N LYS A 522 20.93 27.40 17.22
CA LYS A 522 20.81 28.24 18.43
C LYS A 522 22.14 28.78 18.98
N ASN A 523 23.27 28.19 18.58
CA ASN A 523 24.62 28.66 18.91
C ASN A 523 25.23 29.55 17.81
N GLY A 524 24.43 30.05 16.86
CA GLY A 524 24.84 31.05 15.89
C GLY A 524 24.99 32.45 16.50
N PHE A 525 25.96 33.22 15.99
CA PHE A 525 26.14 34.63 16.33
C PHE A 525 26.49 35.39 15.04
N HIS A 526 25.60 36.28 14.62
CA HIS A 526 25.78 37.10 13.43
C HIS A 526 26.03 38.54 13.86
N MET A 527 27.21 39.07 13.58
CA MET A 527 27.39 40.51 13.52
C MET A 527 26.95 40.95 12.12
N SER A 528 26.05 41.93 12.05
CA SER A 528 25.59 42.52 10.79
C SER A 528 26.59 43.60 10.33
N ASP A 529 27.87 43.25 10.31
CA ASP A 529 28.96 44.13 9.89
C ASP A 529 29.46 43.72 8.50
N PHE A 530 28.78 44.26 7.47
CA PHE A 530 29.30 44.96 6.30
C PHE A 530 28.15 45.36 5.38
#